data_AF-A0A1U7JED1-F1
#
_entry.id   AF-A0A1U7JED1-F1
#
_cell.length_a   1.000
_cell.length_b   1.000
_cell.length_c   1.000
_cell.angle_alpha   90.00
_cell.angle_beta   90.00
_cell.angle_gamma   90.00
#
_symmetry.space_group_name_H-M   'P 1'
#
loop_
_entity.id
_entity.type
_entity.pdbx_description
1 polymer ?
#
loop_
_entity_poly.entity_id
_entity_poly.type
_entity_poly.pdbx_seq_one_letter_code
_entity_poly.pdbx_strand_id
1 'polypeptide(L)'
;MEPVYLFDLASRQSTWLSVRQATIAENVSQADTPGYTAKDVEPFRDVLDKTQLGMIATTSGHLGGDFETARDVRNVEAEPWQVSASENSVSLEQEMIKSGEVARSHQLNTAVVQKFHGLLLASLGKR
;
A
#
# COMPACT_ATOMS: atom_id res chain seq x y z
N MET A 1 21.26 -14.20 -11.20
CA MET A 1 20.34 -14.71 -10.16
C MET A 1 19.23 -13.70 -10.06
N GLU A 2 17.99 -14.08 -10.40
CA GLU A 2 16.84 -13.22 -10.14
C GLU A 2 16.83 -12.84 -8.65
N PRO A 3 16.68 -11.56 -8.27
CA PRO A 3 16.41 -11.22 -6.89
C PRO A 3 15.17 -12.01 -6.46
N VAL A 4 15.23 -12.68 -5.31
CA VAL A 4 14.14 -13.51 -4.81
C VAL A 4 12.86 -12.67 -4.86
N TYR A 5 11.93 -13.04 -5.73
CA TYR A 5 10.69 -12.31 -6.04
C TYR A 5 9.93 -11.86 -4.77
N LEU A 6 10.08 -12.63 -3.69
CA LEU A 6 9.55 -12.31 -2.37
C LEU A 6 10.04 -10.98 -1.79
N PHE A 7 11.33 -10.64 -1.86
CA PHE A 7 11.84 -9.41 -1.22
C PHE A 7 11.33 -8.16 -1.94
N ASP A 8 11.23 -8.22 -3.28
CA ASP A 8 10.62 -7.15 -4.06
C ASP A 8 9.11 -7.04 -3.75
N LEU A 9 8.39 -8.16 -3.68
CA LEU A 9 6.98 -8.18 -3.29
C LEU A 9 6.76 -7.59 -1.89
N ALA A 10 7.57 -7.99 -0.92
CA ALA A 10 7.53 -7.51 0.45
C ALA A 10 7.85 -6.02 0.54
N SER A 11 8.83 -5.54 -0.23
CA SER A 11 9.14 -4.11 -0.32
C SER A 11 7.96 -3.32 -0.87
N ARG A 12 7.34 -3.78 -1.96
CA ARG A 12 6.15 -3.14 -2.55
C ARG A 12 4.96 -3.15 -1.58
N GLN A 13 4.72 -4.26 -0.89
CA GLN A 13 3.66 -4.34 0.11
C GLN A 13 3.93 -3.38 1.28
N SER A 14 5.19 -3.21 1.70
CA SER A 14 5.58 -2.25 2.74
C SER A 14 5.26 -0.82 2.32
N THR A 15 5.61 -0.44 1.08
CA THR A 15 5.27 0.87 0.52
C THR A 15 3.76 1.08 0.46
N TRP A 16 3.00 0.09 -0.02
CA TRP A 16 1.55 0.14 -0.07
C TRP A 16 0.92 0.33 1.31
N LEU A 17 1.38 -0.41 2.32
CA LEU A 17 0.93 -0.28 3.71
C LEU A 17 1.25 1.10 4.29
N SER A 18 2.41 1.68 3.94
CA SER A 18 2.79 3.03 4.38
C SER A 18 1.87 4.09 3.79
N VAL A 19 1.50 3.97 2.50
CA VAL A 19 0.51 4.88 1.88
C VAL A 19 -0.84 4.74 2.58
N ARG A 20 -1.33 3.51 2.79
CA ARG A 20 -2.61 3.28 3.49
C ARG A 20 -2.60 3.83 4.92
N GLN A 21 -1.49 3.73 5.64
CA GLN A 21 -1.33 4.34 6.96
C GLN A 21 -1.45 5.87 6.90
N ALA A 22 -0.82 6.50 5.90
CA ALA A 22 -0.92 7.94 5.70
C ALA A 22 -2.36 8.38 5.37
N THR A 23 -3.07 7.64 4.51
CA THR A 23 -4.47 7.91 4.18
C THR A 23 -5.38 7.81 5.40
N ILE A 24 -5.19 6.80 6.26
CA ILE A 24 -5.94 6.67 7.53
C ILE A 24 -5.63 7.86 8.45
N ALA A 25 -4.36 8.26 8.58
CA ALA A 25 -3.98 9.41 9.39
C ALA A 25 -4.59 10.72 8.85
N GLU A 26 -4.64 10.89 7.52
CA GLU A 26 -5.32 12.01 6.87
C GLU A 26 -6.82 12.03 7.21
N ASN A 27 -7.52 10.90 7.13
CA ASN A 27 -8.93 10.81 7.50
C ASN A 27 -9.16 11.16 8.97
N VAL A 28 -8.35 10.61 9.88
CA VAL A 28 -8.45 10.89 11.33
C VAL A 28 -8.25 12.39 11.59
N SER A 29 -7.32 13.04 10.88
CA SER A 29 -7.10 14.48 11.03
C SER A 29 -8.27 15.33 10.52
N GLN A 30 -9.08 14.78 9.61
CA GLN A 30 -10.24 15.44 9.00
C GLN A 30 -11.58 14.95 9.60
N ALA A 31 -11.55 14.23 10.72
CA ALA A 31 -12.75 13.69 11.38
C ALA A 31 -13.77 14.76 11.83
N ASP A 32 -13.34 16.00 12.05
CA ASP A 32 -14.22 17.13 12.40
C ASP A 32 -14.40 18.12 11.24
N THR A 33 -13.95 17.78 10.02
CA THR A 33 -14.07 18.65 8.85
C THR A 33 -15.43 18.46 8.18
N PRO A 34 -16.29 19.50 8.10
CA PRO A 34 -17.60 19.38 7.44
C PRO A 34 -17.45 19.07 5.96
N GLY A 35 -18.31 18.18 5.44
CA GLY A 35 -18.31 17.78 4.03
C GLY A 35 -17.06 17.02 3.55
N TYR A 36 -16.22 16.52 4.47
CA TYR A 36 -15.09 15.67 4.09
C TYR A 36 -15.53 14.23 3.77
N THR A 37 -14.94 13.68 2.72
CA THR A 37 -15.16 12.29 2.29
C THR A 37 -13.93 11.46 2.62
N ALA A 38 -14.14 10.41 3.42
CA ALA A 38 -13.12 9.46 3.79
C ALA A 38 -12.54 8.75 2.55
N LYS A 39 -11.22 8.60 2.52
CA LYS A 39 -10.49 7.90 1.46
C LYS A 39 -9.92 6.59 2.00
N ASP A 40 -9.80 5.57 1.17
CA ASP A 40 -8.96 4.41 1.46
C ASP A 40 -8.02 4.19 0.26
N VAL A 41 -7.16 3.19 0.35
CA VAL A 41 -6.24 2.81 -0.69
C VAL A 41 -6.78 1.60 -1.44
N GLU A 42 -6.60 1.57 -2.75
CA GLU A 42 -6.94 0.40 -3.57
C GLU A 42 -6.29 -0.90 -3.03
N PRO A 43 -7.00 -2.04 -3.01
CA PRO A 43 -6.45 -3.28 -2.48
C PRO A 43 -5.13 -3.68 -3.13
N PHE A 44 -4.18 -4.15 -2.33
CA PHE A 44 -2.83 -4.49 -2.79
C PHE A 44 -2.82 -5.47 -3.97
N ARG A 45 -3.75 -6.43 -4.04
CA ARG A 45 -3.87 -7.36 -5.17
C ARG A 45 -4.08 -6.64 -6.50
N ASP A 46 -4.93 -5.62 -6.50
CA ASP A 46 -5.29 -4.88 -7.71
C ASP A 46 -4.12 -4.00 -8.17
N VAL A 47 -3.34 -3.47 -7.22
CA VAL A 47 -2.07 -2.78 -7.50
C VAL A 47 -1.04 -3.73 -8.14
N LEU A 48 -0.96 -4.98 -7.68
CA LEU A 48 -0.08 -5.99 -8.28
C LEU A 48 -0.55 -6.40 -9.69
N ASP A 49 -1.85 -6.63 -9.87
CA ASP A 49 -2.43 -7.05 -11.16
C ASP A 49 -2.24 -5.97 -12.23
N LYS A 50 -2.36 -4.68 -11.86
CA LYS A 50 -2.07 -3.55 -12.76
C LYS A 50 -0.59 -3.43 -13.14
N THR A 51 0.31 -3.98 -12.34
CA THR A 51 1.76 -3.92 -12.63
C THR A 51 2.18 -4.86 -13.76
N GLN A 52 1.33 -5.81 -14.19
CA GLN A 52 1.66 -6.75 -15.27
C GLN A 52 1.54 -6.15 -16.69
N LEU A 53 0.98 -4.95 -16.86
CA LEU A 53 0.72 -4.35 -18.19
C LEU A 53 1.62 -3.13 -18.50
N GLY A 54 2.92 -3.23 -18.20
CA GLY A 54 3.91 -2.24 -18.64
C GLY A 54 4.35 -2.50 -20.08
N MET A 55 3.88 -1.69 -21.05
CA MET A 55 4.44 -1.72 -22.40
C MET A 55 5.92 -1.29 -22.35
N ILE A 56 6.83 -2.15 -22.79
CA ILE A 56 8.26 -1.83 -22.89
C ILE A 56 8.51 -1.19 -24.26
N ALA A 57 9.00 0.04 -24.27
CA ALA A 57 9.42 0.71 -25.49
C ALA A 57 10.64 -0.02 -26.10
N THR A 58 10.52 -0.47 -27.34
CA THR A 58 11.61 -1.13 -28.08
C THR A 58 12.64 -0.15 -28.65
N THR A 59 12.30 1.13 -28.73
CA THR A 59 13.14 2.21 -29.26
C THR A 59 12.97 3.46 -28.40
N SER A 60 14.07 4.18 -28.14
CA SER A 60 14.14 5.39 -27.30
C SER A 60 13.29 6.58 -27.77
N GLY A 61 12.59 6.47 -28.92
CA GLY A 61 11.69 7.48 -29.47
C GLY A 61 10.23 7.03 -29.63
N HIS A 62 9.86 5.83 -29.18
CA HIS A 62 8.46 5.39 -29.18
C HIS A 62 7.97 5.20 -27.74
N LEU A 63 6.83 5.83 -27.42
CA LEU A 63 6.31 6.10 -26.07
C LEU A 63 7.12 7.15 -25.29
N GLY A 64 7.36 8.30 -25.93
CA GLY A 64 7.94 9.50 -25.29
C GLY A 64 6.94 10.23 -24.39
N GLY A 65 6.41 9.54 -23.39
CA GLY A 65 5.85 10.17 -22.19
C GLY A 65 6.83 9.90 -21.07
N ASP A 66 7.20 10.93 -20.32
CA ASP A 66 7.85 10.78 -19.02
C ASP A 66 6.86 10.01 -18.12
N PHE A 67 6.86 8.69 -18.24
CA PHE A 67 6.21 7.82 -17.28
C PHE A 67 7.09 7.90 -16.04
N GLU A 68 6.93 8.99 -15.29
CA GLU A 68 7.31 9.00 -13.90
C GLU A 68 6.82 7.68 -13.32
N THR A 69 7.78 6.86 -12.91
CA THR A 69 7.57 5.66 -12.10
C THR A 69 7.06 6.03 -10.71
N ALA A 70 6.12 6.97 -10.62
CA ALA A 70 5.18 7.04 -9.52
C ALA A 70 4.25 5.83 -9.70
N ARG A 71 4.65 4.71 -9.07
CA ARG A 71 3.78 3.57 -8.79
C ARG A 71 2.70 4.05 -7.83
N ASP A 72 1.77 4.83 -8.36
CA ASP A 72 0.92 5.67 -7.55
C ASP A 72 -0.19 4.79 -6.97
N VAL A 73 -0.09 4.58 -5.67
CA VAL A 73 -1.10 3.87 -4.90
C VAL A 73 -2.32 4.78 -4.85
N ARG A 74 -3.32 4.48 -5.69
CA ARG A 74 -4.49 5.33 -5.84
C ARG A 74 -5.39 5.23 -4.61
N ASN A 75 -5.83 6.39 -4.15
CA ASN A 75 -6.91 6.47 -3.18
C ASN A 75 -8.24 6.15 -3.88
N VAL A 76 -9.07 5.36 -3.21
CA VAL A 76 -10.47 5.08 -3.53
C VAL A 76 -11.36 5.71 -2.47
N GLU A 77 -12.62 5.96 -2.79
CA GLU A 77 -13.59 6.39 -1.79
C GLU A 77 -13.79 5.28 -0.76
N ALA A 78 -13.74 5.60 0.53
CA ALA A 78 -13.97 4.63 1.58
C ALA A 78 -15.47 4.46 1.81
N GLU A 79 -15.94 3.21 1.92
CA GLU A 79 -17.33 2.91 2.33
C GLU A 79 -17.54 3.25 3.81
N PRO A 80 -18.28 4.32 4.15
CA PRO A 80 -18.40 4.81 5.51
C PRO A 80 -19.47 4.03 6.28
N TRP A 81 -19.21 3.69 7.55
CA TRP A 81 -20.23 3.07 8.41
C TRP A 81 -21.36 4.01 8.80
N GLN A 82 -21.05 5.30 8.97
CA GLN A 82 -22.01 6.33 9.33
C GLN A 82 -21.60 7.64 8.66
N VAL A 83 -22.59 8.42 8.23
CA VAL A 83 -22.40 9.79 7.80
C VAL A 83 -22.90 10.69 8.93
N SER A 84 -22.04 11.59 9.40
CA SER A 84 -22.36 12.54 10.47
C SER A 84 -23.43 13.53 10.03
N ALA A 85 -24.10 14.18 10.99
CA ALA A 85 -25.04 15.27 10.73
C ALA A 85 -24.38 16.47 10.00
N SER A 86 -23.05 16.56 10.04
CA SER A 86 -22.22 17.53 9.30
C SER A 86 -21.84 17.09 7.87
N GLU A 87 -22.48 16.03 7.35
CA GLU A 87 -22.17 15.40 6.06
C GLU A 87 -20.72 14.85 5.96
N ASN A 88 -20.03 14.69 7.09
CA ASN A 88 -18.72 14.02 7.13
C ASN A 88 -18.91 12.50 7.10
N SER A 89 -18.16 11.81 6.23
CA SER A 89 -18.20 10.36 6.10
C SER A 89 -17.11 9.61 6.91
N VAL A 90 -16.28 10.32 7.67
CA VAL A 90 -15.24 9.70 8.51
C VAL A 90 -15.86 9.12 9.78
N SER A 91 -15.65 7.81 10.01
CA SER A 91 -15.91 7.16 11.30
C SER A 91 -14.58 6.86 11.99
N LEU A 92 -14.34 7.51 13.14
CA LEU A 92 -13.11 7.32 13.92
C LEU A 92 -12.92 5.87 14.38
N GLU A 93 -14.00 5.19 14.76
CA GLU A 93 -13.98 3.78 15.15
C GLU A 93 -13.51 2.89 13.99
N GLN A 94 -13.99 3.17 12.78
CA GLN A 94 -13.59 2.47 11.56
C GLN A 94 -12.12 2.71 11.22
N GLU A 95 -11.66 3.97 11.29
CA GLU A 95 -10.27 4.33 11.01
C GLU A 95 -9.30 3.71 12.02
N MET A 96 -9.70 3.59 13.30
CA MET A 96 -8.90 2.92 14.32
C MET A 96 -8.78 1.40 14.07
N ILE A 97 -9.84 0.76 13.60
CA ILE A 97 -9.81 -0.66 13.21
C ILE A 97 -8.87 -0.85 12.00
N LYS A 98 -9.00 -0.01 10.96
CA LYS A 98 -8.11 -0.03 9.79
C LYS A 98 -6.65 0.18 10.18
N SER A 99 -6.38 1.10 11.12
CA SER A 99 -5.03 1.35 11.65
C SER A 99 -4.43 0.09 12.30
N GLY A 100 -5.21 -0.62 13.12
CA GLY A 100 -4.81 -1.90 13.71
C GLY A 100 -4.54 -3.00 12.67
N GLU A 101 -5.30 -3.05 11.58
CA GLU A 101 -5.05 -3.97 10.46
C GLU A 101 -3.76 -3.66 9.72
N VAL A 102 -3.50 -2.38 9.45
CA VAL A 102 -2.26 -1.93 8.80
C VAL A 102 -1.05 -2.26 9.68
N ALA A 103 -1.11 -2.01 10.98
CA ALA A 103 -0.05 -2.34 11.93
C ALA A 103 0.25 -3.84 11.95
N ARG A 104 -0.78 -4.70 12.04
CA ARG A 104 -0.62 -6.17 11.99
C ARG A 104 0.00 -6.63 10.67
N SER A 105 -0.42 -6.03 9.55
CA SER A 105 0.09 -6.37 8.22
C SER A 105 1.56 -5.97 8.05
N HIS A 106 1.97 -4.81 8.56
CA HIS A 106 3.37 -4.38 8.57
C HIS A 106 4.26 -5.31 9.40
N GLN A 107 3.79 -5.73 10.57
CA GLN A 107 4.49 -6.69 11.42
C GLN A 107 4.66 -8.04 10.71
N LEU A 108 3.61 -8.54 10.06
CA LEU A 108 3.66 -9.79 9.30
C LEU A 108 4.68 -9.71 8.15
N ASN A 109 4.63 -8.64 7.35
CA ASN A 109 5.55 -8.44 6.24
C ASN A 109 7.02 -8.43 6.72
N THR A 110 7.29 -7.71 7.81
CA THR A 110 8.63 -7.67 8.43
C THR A 110 9.06 -9.06 8.91
N ALA A 111 8.17 -9.80 9.57
CA ALA A 111 8.45 -11.15 10.04
C ALA A 111 8.77 -12.11 8.87
N VAL A 112 8.03 -12.03 7.76
CA VAL A 112 8.30 -12.81 6.55
C VAL A 112 9.69 -12.50 6.01
N VAL A 113 10.02 -11.23 5.79
CA VAL A 113 11.35 -10.81 5.30
C VAL A 113 12.47 -11.34 6.20
N GLN A 114 12.32 -11.20 7.53
CA GLN A 114 13.30 -11.70 8.50
C GLN A 114 13.50 -13.21 8.41
N LYS A 115 12.41 -14.00 8.30
CA LYS A 115 12.51 -15.47 8.19
C LYS A 115 13.20 -15.90 6.91
N PHE A 116 12.86 -15.31 5.78
CA PHE A 116 13.49 -15.65 4.50
C PHE A 116 14.94 -15.19 4.40
N HIS A 117 15.28 -14.05 5.01
CA HIS A 117 16.67 -13.64 5.17
C HIS A 117 17.47 -14.66 5.98
N GLY A 118 16.91 -15.15 7.10
CA GLY A 118 17.52 -16.23 7.89
C GLY A 118 17.74 -17.52 7.09
N LEU A 119 16.75 -17.93 6.27
CA LEU A 119 16.88 -19.09 5.39
C LEU A 119 17.97 -18.90 4.32
N LEU A 120 18.08 -17.69 3.76
CA LEU A 120 19.13 -17.36 2.80
C LEU A 120 20.52 -17.47 3.44
N LEU A 121 20.71 -16.91 4.64
CA LEU A 121 21.98 -17.03 5.38
C LEU A 121 22.30 -18.49 5.72
N ALA A 122 21.32 -19.26 6.16
CA ALA A 122 21.49 -20.69 6.44
C ALA A 122 21.92 -21.49 5.20
N SER A 123 21.40 -21.14 4.01
CA SER A 123 21.79 -21.77 2.75
C SER A 123 23.24 -21.50 2.34
N LEU A 124 23.81 -20.37 2.80
CA LEU A 124 25.20 -19.97 2.53
C LEU A 124 26.21 -20.61 3.50
N GLY A 125 25.76 -21.45 4.43
CA GLY A 125 26.64 -22.28 5.26
C GLY A 125 27.43 -21.55 6.36
N LYS A 126 27.20 -20.25 6.56
CA LYS A 126 27.77 -19.54 7.72
C LYS A 126 26.82 -19.65 8.90
N ARG A 127 27.20 -20.53 9.84
CA ARG A 127 26.75 -20.46 11.24
C ARG A 127 27.42 -19.29 11.94
#